data_AF-A0A4Q0YLZ9-F1
#
_entry.id   AF-A0A4Q0YLZ9-F1
#
_cell.length_a   1.000
_cell.length_b   1.000
_cell.length_c   1.000
_cell.angle_alpha   90.00
_cell.angle_beta   90.00
_cell.angle_gamma   90.00
#
_symmetry.space_group_name_H-M   'P 1'
#
loop_
_entity.id
_entity.type
_entity.pdbx_description
1 polymer ?
#
loop_
_entity_poly.entity_id
_entity_poly.type
_entity_poly.pdbx_seq_one_letter_code
_entity_poly.pdbx_strand_id
1 'polypeptide(L)'
;MTTNSDGTWSYVVNPDAVAALNDNQQAQDSFTITASDGSQHQIVMTVTGDEDAPVVSGVFSTAATETDSDEAVASVSGTLGISDADNADSPSFTDTTVDGTYGSLVLTSGQWSIL
;
A
#
# COMPACT_ATOMS: atom_id res chain seq x y z
N MET A 1 -3.40 -13.22 23.04
CA MET A 1 -2.42 -13.68 24.05
C MET A 1 -2.93 -14.97 24.67
N THR A 2 -2.06 -15.94 24.93
CA THR A 2 -2.37 -17.16 25.68
C THR A 2 -1.48 -17.21 26.91
N THR A 3 -2.04 -17.54 28.07
CA THR A 3 -1.32 -17.70 29.34
C THR A 3 -1.39 -19.16 29.81
N ASN A 4 -0.28 -19.67 30.34
CA ASN A 4 -0.17 -21.02 30.88
C ASN A 4 -0.13 -20.99 32.41
N SER A 5 -0.43 -22.13 33.04
CA SER A 5 -0.46 -22.26 34.50
C SER A 5 0.91 -22.13 35.18
N ASP A 6 1.99 -22.26 34.42
CA ASP A 6 3.37 -22.05 34.86
C ASP A 6 3.83 -20.58 34.77
N GLY A 7 2.92 -19.67 34.35
CA GLY A 7 3.20 -18.24 34.20
C GLY A 7 3.81 -17.86 32.86
N THR A 8 4.05 -18.82 31.95
CA THR A 8 4.49 -18.51 30.59
C THR A 8 3.34 -17.97 29.74
N TRP A 9 3.67 -17.14 28.76
CA TRP A 9 2.68 -16.55 27.86
C TRP A 9 3.20 -16.39 26.43
N SER A 10 2.28 -16.35 25.48
CA SER A 10 2.57 -16.06 24.07
C SER A 10 1.65 -14.95 23.55
N TYR A 11 2.22 -14.10 22.70
CA TYR A 11 1.52 -13.04 21.98
C TYR A 11 1.78 -13.22 20.49
N VAL A 12 0.72 -13.12 19.70
CA VAL A 12 0.77 -13.17 18.24
C VAL A 12 0.10 -11.89 17.76
N VAL A 13 0.83 -11.11 16.99
CA VAL A 13 0.32 -9.87 16.41
C VAL A 13 -0.58 -10.17 15.21
N ASN A 14 -1.58 -9.32 14.96
CA ASN A 14 -2.37 -9.40 13.74
C ASN A 14 -1.56 -8.76 12.59
N PRO A 15 -1.07 -9.52 11.60
CA PRO A 15 -0.21 -8.99 10.54
C PRO A 15 -0.89 -7.87 9.74
N ASP A 16 -2.19 -7.98 9.46
CA ASP A 16 -2.92 -6.96 8.70
C ASP A 16 -3.04 -5.63 9.45
N ALA A 17 -3.02 -5.67 10.79
CA ALA A 17 -3.04 -4.45 11.60
C ALA A 17 -1.67 -3.80 11.72
N VAL A 18 -0.58 -4.57 11.59
CA VAL A 18 0.80 -4.06 11.64
C VAL A 18 1.21 -3.49 10.30
N ALA A 19 0.87 -4.18 9.21
CA ALA A 19 1.18 -3.76 7.84
C ALA A 19 0.50 -2.45 7.41
N ALA A 20 -0.28 -1.84 8.30
CA ALA A 20 -0.95 -0.57 8.06
C ALA A 20 -0.40 0.55 8.97
N LEU A 21 0.66 0.27 9.76
CA LEU A 21 1.36 1.21 10.61
C LEU A 21 2.61 1.72 9.90
N ASN A 22 2.66 3.03 9.68
CA ASN A 22 3.81 3.72 9.07
C ASN A 22 5.07 3.62 9.94
N ASP A 23 6.21 4.08 9.39
CA ASP A 23 7.49 4.16 10.11
C ASP A 23 7.35 4.80 11.50
N ASN A 24 7.84 4.09 12.50
CA ASN A 24 7.82 4.50 13.91
C ASN A 24 6.42 4.74 14.51
N GLN A 25 5.33 4.49 13.78
CA GLN A 25 3.98 4.53 14.33
C GLN A 25 3.81 3.38 15.31
N GLN A 26 3.30 3.69 16.51
CA GLN A 26 3.11 2.69 17.55
C GLN A 26 1.64 2.39 17.80
N ALA A 27 1.34 1.10 17.94
CA ALA A 27 0.10 0.59 18.50
C ALA A 27 0.41 -0.17 19.80
N GLN A 28 -0.54 -0.18 20.73
CA GLN A 28 -0.38 -0.88 22.00
C GLN A 28 -1.54 -1.83 22.26
N ASP A 29 -1.19 -3.03 22.73
CA ASP A 29 -2.13 -3.95 23.36
C ASP A 29 -1.83 -4.04 24.86
N SER A 30 -2.90 -4.08 25.67
CA SER A 30 -2.80 -4.23 27.12
C SER A 30 -3.56 -5.46 27.59
N PHE A 31 -2.87 -6.35 28.30
CA PHE A 31 -3.42 -7.58 28.83
C PHE A 31 -3.33 -7.59 30.35
N THR A 32 -4.45 -7.80 31.03
CA THR A 32 -4.47 -7.98 32.49
C THR A 32 -4.50 -9.48 32.79
N ILE A 33 -3.50 -9.93 33.56
CA ILE A 33 -3.46 -11.29 34.11
C ILE A 33 -3.85 -11.25 35.59
N THR A 34 -4.59 -12.27 36.03
CA THR A 34 -5.01 -12.42 37.43
C THR A 34 -4.40 -13.69 38.01
N ALA A 35 -3.65 -13.56 39.10
CA ALA A 35 -3.07 -14.68 39.81
C ALA A 35 -4.10 -15.43 40.65
N SER A 36 -3.74 -16.63 41.14
CA SER A 36 -4.62 -17.46 41.97
C SER A 36 -5.01 -16.84 43.30
N ASP A 37 -4.23 -15.88 43.80
CA ASP A 37 -4.52 -15.11 45.01
C ASP A 37 -5.38 -13.85 44.74
N GLY A 38 -5.75 -13.62 43.49
CA GLY A 38 -6.56 -12.48 43.05
C GLY A 38 -5.76 -11.21 42.71
N SER A 39 -4.43 -11.19 42.90
CA SER A 39 -3.59 -10.07 42.45
C SER A 39 -3.60 -9.95 40.93
N GLN A 40 -3.48 -8.72 40.42
CA GLN A 40 -3.51 -8.44 38.98
C GLN A 40 -2.21 -7.79 38.52
N HIS A 41 -1.77 -8.16 37.32
CA HIS A 41 -0.64 -7.55 36.64
C HIS A 41 -1.02 -7.19 35.21
N GLN A 42 -0.54 -6.05 34.73
CA GLN A 42 -0.73 -5.63 33.35
C GLN A 42 0.54 -5.92 32.54
N ILE A 43 0.35 -6.49 31.36
CA ILE A 43 1.37 -6.67 30.33
C ILE A 43 1.00 -5.73 29.19
N VAL A 44 1.92 -4.84 28.83
CA VAL A 44 1.75 -3.90 27.71
C VAL A 44 2.68 -4.33 26.59
N MET A 45 2.11 -4.59 25.42
CA MET A 45 2.84 -4.89 24.20
C MET A 45 2.79 -3.66 23.30
N THR A 46 3.96 -3.14 22.96
CA THR A 46 4.11 -2.08 21.95
C THR A 46 4.51 -2.71 20.64
N VAL A 47 3.75 -2.42 19.59
CA VAL A 47 4.06 -2.78 18.21
C VAL A 47 4.45 -1.50 17.48
N THR A 48 5.58 -1.53 16.79
CA THR A 48 6.08 -0.41 15.99
C THR A 48 6.00 -0.80 14.52
N GLY A 49 5.42 0.07 13.70
CA GLY A 49 5.41 -0.06 12.25
C GLY A 49 6.77 0.21 11.61
N ASP A 50 6.95 -0.32 10.42
CA ASP A 50 8.06 -0.03 9.50
C ASP A 50 7.48 0.71 8.28
N GLU A 51 8.33 1.38 7.50
CA GLU A 51 7.92 1.96 6.22
C GLU A 51 7.76 0.89 5.14
N ASP A 52 6.61 0.87 4.47
CA ASP A 52 6.37 0.16 3.22
C ASP A 52 6.43 1.13 2.03
N ALA A 53 7.12 0.73 0.95
CA ALA A 53 7.22 1.58 -0.23
C ALA A 53 5.94 1.50 -1.11
N PRO A 54 5.51 2.61 -1.74
CA PRO A 54 4.39 2.59 -2.66
C PRO A 54 4.55 1.59 -3.80
N VAL A 55 3.47 0.92 -4.17
CA VAL A 55 3.42 -0.04 -5.28
C VAL A 55 2.65 0.55 -6.46
N VAL A 56 3.27 0.56 -7.63
CA VAL A 56 2.65 0.96 -8.90
C VAL A 56 2.17 -0.27 -9.67
N SER A 57 0.95 -0.21 -10.20
CA SER A 57 0.31 -1.27 -10.99
C SER A 57 -0.32 -0.71 -12.27
N GLY A 58 -0.68 -1.58 -13.21
CA GLY A 58 -1.39 -1.18 -14.43
C GLY A 58 -0.78 -1.71 -15.72
N VAL A 59 -1.11 -1.04 -16.83
CA VAL A 59 -0.59 -1.36 -18.17
C VAL A 59 0.61 -0.47 -18.46
N PHE A 60 1.78 -1.09 -18.60
CA PHE A 60 3.06 -0.40 -18.85
C PHE A 60 3.56 -0.52 -20.29
N SER A 61 2.98 -1.42 -21.08
CA SER A 61 3.38 -1.64 -22.46
C SER A 61 2.17 -1.95 -23.32
N THR A 62 2.14 -1.33 -24.49
CA THR A 62 1.17 -1.56 -25.56
C THR A 62 1.88 -1.42 -26.90
N ALA A 63 1.27 -1.89 -27.97
CA ALA A 63 1.77 -1.72 -29.32
C ALA A 63 0.72 -0.98 -30.15
N ALA A 64 1.17 -0.02 -30.94
CA ALA A 64 0.41 0.63 -31.98
C ALA A 64 1.01 0.24 -33.33
N THR A 65 0.16 0.00 -34.32
CA THR A 65 0.58 -0.12 -35.72
C THR A 65 0.33 1.24 -36.38
N GLU A 66 1.24 1.65 -37.26
CA GLU A 66 1.06 2.85 -38.06
C GLU A 66 -0.24 2.79 -38.87
N THR A 67 -0.85 3.96 -39.06
CA THR A 67 -2.05 4.15 -39.89
C THR A 67 -1.70 5.04 -41.07
N ASP A 68 -2.39 4.85 -42.20
CA ASP A 68 -2.20 5.70 -43.38
C ASP A 68 -2.64 7.14 -43.09
N SER A 69 -2.11 8.10 -43.86
CA SER A 69 -2.34 9.54 -43.61
C SER A 69 -3.81 9.99 -43.74
N ASP A 70 -4.64 9.21 -44.42
CA ASP A 70 -6.07 9.46 -44.59
C ASP A 70 -6.93 8.73 -43.53
N GLU A 71 -6.31 8.02 -42.59
CA GLU A 71 -6.97 7.29 -41.50
C GLU A 71 -6.81 8.00 -40.15
N ALA A 72 -7.58 7.54 -39.15
CA ALA A 72 -7.44 8.04 -37.79
C ALA A 72 -6.06 7.68 -37.22
N VAL A 73 -5.42 8.64 -36.53
CA VAL A 73 -4.11 8.44 -35.89
C VAL A 73 -4.17 7.24 -34.94
N ALA A 74 -3.19 6.34 -35.07
CA ALA A 74 -3.02 5.23 -34.16
C ALA A 74 -2.93 5.73 -32.70
N SER A 75 -3.75 5.17 -31.82
CA SER A 75 -3.71 5.50 -30.40
C SER A 75 -3.75 4.23 -29.56
N VAL A 76 -3.07 4.30 -28.41
CA VAL A 76 -3.06 3.24 -27.41
C VAL A 76 -3.35 3.84 -26.05
N SER A 77 -4.00 3.08 -25.19
CA SER A 77 -4.37 3.54 -23.86
C SER A 77 -4.26 2.44 -22.83
N GLY A 78 -4.22 2.86 -21.57
CA GLY A 78 -4.17 1.98 -20.42
C GLY A 78 -4.46 2.72 -19.13
N THR A 79 -4.29 2.01 -18.02
CA THR A 79 -4.46 2.56 -16.68
C THR A 79 -3.21 2.32 -15.84
N LEU A 80 -2.96 3.24 -14.92
CA LEU A 80 -1.98 3.13 -13.84
C LEU A 80 -2.70 3.30 -12.50
N GLY A 81 -2.34 2.46 -11.54
CA GLY A 81 -2.73 2.57 -10.14
C GLY A 81 -1.48 2.72 -9.28
N ILE A 82 -1.64 3.37 -8.14
CA ILE A 82 -0.62 3.45 -7.09
C ILE A 82 -1.32 3.22 -5.75
N SER A 83 -0.70 2.44 -4.89
CA SER A 83 -1.22 2.12 -3.56
C SER A 83 -0.07 2.04 -2.57
N ASP A 84 -0.37 2.40 -1.33
CA ASP A 84 0.49 2.17 -0.19
C ASP A 84 -0.20 1.27 0.83
N ALA A 85 0.57 0.45 1.56
CA ALA A 85 0.06 -0.34 2.66
C ALA A 85 -0.13 0.52 3.91
N ASP A 86 0.72 1.54 4.07
CA ASP A 86 0.76 2.41 5.21
C ASP A 86 -0.41 3.40 5.23
N ASN A 87 -1.17 3.42 6.33
CA ASN A 87 -2.43 4.17 6.40
C ASN A 87 -2.27 5.70 6.34
N ALA A 88 -1.09 6.24 6.64
CA ALA A 88 -0.88 7.69 6.54
C ALA A 88 -0.40 8.11 5.15
N ASP A 89 -0.08 7.15 4.27
CA ASP A 89 0.36 7.39 2.92
C ASP A 89 -0.78 7.29 1.91
N SER A 90 -0.86 8.32 1.06
CA SER A 90 -1.87 8.45 0.02
C SER A 90 -1.23 8.88 -1.30
N PRO A 91 -0.38 8.03 -1.88
CA PRO A 91 0.34 8.38 -3.10
C PRO A 91 -0.64 8.58 -4.26
N SER A 92 -0.28 9.47 -5.19
CA SER A 92 -1.08 9.75 -6.36
C SER A 92 -0.20 10.13 -7.55
N PHE A 93 -0.71 9.87 -8.75
CA PHE A 93 -0.13 10.43 -9.97
C PHE A 93 -0.67 11.84 -10.20
N THR A 94 0.23 12.76 -10.56
CA THR A 94 -0.19 14.05 -11.08
C THR A 94 -0.53 13.91 -12.55
N ASP A 95 -1.64 14.52 -12.96
CA ASP A 95 -2.01 14.61 -14.37
C ASP A 95 -0.88 15.31 -15.15
N THR A 96 -0.51 14.74 -16.28
CA THR A 96 0.63 15.25 -17.05
C THR A 96 0.49 14.93 -18.53
N THR A 97 1.22 15.71 -19.33
CA THR A 97 1.42 15.46 -20.75
C THR A 97 2.92 15.43 -21.01
N VAL A 98 3.38 14.37 -21.65
CA VAL A 98 4.78 14.17 -22.00
C VAL A 98 4.89 13.99 -23.50
N ASP A 99 5.45 14.99 -24.17
CA ASP A 99 5.71 14.95 -25.60
C ASP A 99 6.89 14.03 -25.91
N GLY A 100 6.68 13.09 -26.84
CA GLY A 100 7.69 12.23 -27.41
C GLY A 100 7.92 12.53 -28.89
N THR A 101 8.86 11.81 -29.49
CA THR A 101 9.17 11.95 -30.93
C THR A 101 8.05 11.46 -31.85
N TYR A 102 7.31 10.44 -31.40
CA TYR A 102 6.32 9.72 -32.21
C TYR A 102 4.88 9.88 -31.69
N GLY A 103 4.67 10.80 -30.76
CA GLY A 103 3.38 11.02 -30.13
C GLY A 103 3.52 11.65 -28.75
N SER A 104 2.40 11.98 -28.12
CA SER A 104 2.33 12.55 -26.78
C SER A 104 1.59 11.59 -25.84
N LEU A 105 2.19 11.32 -24.69
CA LEU A 105 1.50 10.64 -23.60
C LEU A 105 0.67 11.66 -22.82
N VAL A 106 -0.60 11.37 -22.59
CA VAL A 106 -1.48 12.13 -21.68
C VAL A 106 -1.88 11.20 -20.55
N LEU A 107 -1.62 11.59 -19.30
CA LEU A 107 -2.08 10.91 -18.09
C LEU A 107 -3.10 11.80 -17.40
N THR A 108 -4.31 11.28 -17.19
CA THR A 108 -5.39 11.98 -16.48
C THR A 108 -6.09 11.00 -15.56
N SER A 109 -6.06 11.27 -14.25
CA SER A 109 -6.75 10.46 -13.24
C SER A 109 -6.41 8.97 -13.33
N GLY A 110 -5.12 8.65 -13.55
CA GLY A 110 -4.63 7.29 -13.69
C GLY A 110 -4.93 6.63 -15.04
N GLN A 111 -5.63 7.28 -15.96
CA GLN A 111 -5.78 6.79 -17.34
C GLN A 111 -4.75 7.45 -18.22
N TRP A 112 -4.03 6.65 -19.02
CA TRP A 112 -3.08 7.18 -19.99
C TRP A 112 -3.50 6.85 -21.42
N SER A 113 -3.19 7.76 -22.34
CA SER A 113 -3.25 7.53 -23.78
C SER A 113 -1.99 8.07 -24.46
N ILE A 114 -1.64 7.48 -25.59
CA ILE A 114 -0.62 7.99 -26.52
C ILE A 114 -1.32 8.27 -27.84
N LEU A 115 -1.07 9.46 -28.38
CA LEU A 115 -1.59 9.99 -29.64
C LEU A 115 -0.44 10.51 -30.50
#